data_AF-A0A6L7TT07-F1
#
_entry.id   AF-A0A6L7TT07-F1
#
_cell.length_a   1.000
_cell.length_b   1.000
_cell.length_c   1.000
_cell.angle_alpha   90.00
_cell.angle_beta   90.00
_cell.angle_gamma   90.00
#
_symmetry.space_group_name_H-M   'P 1'
#
loop_
_entity.id
_entity.type
_entity.pdbx_description
1 polymer ?
#
loop_
_entity_poly.entity_id
_entity_poly.type
_entity_poly.pdbx_seq_one_letter_code
_entity_poly.pdbx_strand_id
1 'polypeptide(L)'
;MCRLGLPRNNRGYGGRRFRQLTTGGDDIGYTSQLDAVRRHIAHSRQYLGNAIIALQDGEAGKAGELLWGSMAQAFHAVAELRRRNVRTHRDLKNFVLGMSQSMGDSSLRRDFEEVEKLHDNFYDITHATEDVADIIPAVQRLTNRAFSLLPPAAMEDSQVEG
;
A
#
# COMPACT_ATOMS: atom_id res chain seq x y z
N MET A 1 -60.87 -15.57 32.70
CA MET A 1 -61.81 -15.11 31.66
C MET A 1 -61.03 -14.79 30.40
N CYS A 2 -61.39 -15.44 29.30
CA CYS A 2 -60.69 -15.45 28.02
C CYS A 2 -61.01 -14.23 27.13
N ARG A 3 -60.10 -13.89 26.21
CA ARG A 3 -60.41 -13.94 24.77
C ARG A 3 -59.15 -14.13 23.91
N LEU A 4 -59.39 -14.86 22.82
CA LEU A 4 -58.49 -15.50 21.87
C LEU A 4 -57.97 -14.55 20.79
N GLY A 5 -56.86 -14.94 20.14
CA GLY A 5 -56.49 -14.47 18.81
C GLY A 5 -55.02 -14.75 18.44
N LEU A 6 -54.73 -15.93 17.90
CA LEU A 6 -53.55 -16.15 17.04
C LEU A 6 -53.95 -15.83 15.58
N PRO A 7 -53.01 -15.45 14.69
CA PRO A 7 -52.30 -16.49 13.95
C PRO A 7 -50.79 -16.27 13.75
N ARG A 8 -50.16 -17.40 13.40
CA ARG A 8 -48.78 -17.66 13.03
C ARG A 8 -48.15 -16.60 12.11
N ASN A 9 -46.87 -16.29 12.32
CA ASN A 9 -45.99 -16.16 11.16
C ASN A 9 -44.55 -16.64 11.44
N ASN A 10 -44.11 -17.48 10.51
CA ASN A 10 -42.83 -18.15 10.41
C ASN A 10 -41.84 -17.17 9.77
N ARG A 11 -40.76 -16.80 10.45
CA ARG A 11 -39.57 -16.24 9.77
C ARG A 11 -38.34 -16.97 10.27
N GLY A 12 -37.93 -17.92 9.45
CA GLY A 12 -36.71 -18.68 9.61
C GLY A 12 -35.44 -17.84 9.45
N TYR A 13 -34.40 -18.41 10.03
CA TYR A 13 -32.99 -18.30 9.70
C TYR A 13 -32.69 -17.72 8.31
N GLY A 14 -32.30 -16.44 8.29
CA GLY A 14 -31.64 -15.80 7.15
C GLY A 14 -30.14 -16.05 7.21
N GLY A 15 -29.72 -17.28 6.92
CA GLY A 15 -28.31 -17.57 6.61
C GLY A 15 -27.89 -16.66 5.45
N ARG A 16 -26.86 -15.84 5.68
CA ARG A 16 -26.19 -15.11 4.60
C ARG A 16 -25.62 -16.16 3.64
N ARG A 17 -26.37 -16.43 2.57
CA ARG A 17 -25.92 -17.21 1.43
C ARG A 17 -24.67 -16.52 0.91
N PHE A 18 -23.51 -17.12 1.19
CA PHE A 18 -22.35 -17.01 0.33
C PHE A 18 -22.82 -17.41 -1.06
N ARG A 19 -23.09 -16.41 -1.89
CA ARG A 19 -23.33 -16.62 -3.31
C ARG A 19 -22.03 -17.20 -3.85
N GLN A 20 -22.05 -18.49 -4.19
CA GLN A 20 -21.03 -19.10 -5.03
C GLN A 20 -20.89 -18.22 -6.26
N LEU A 21 -19.74 -17.56 -6.38
CA LEU A 21 -19.36 -16.80 -7.56
C LEU A 21 -19.00 -17.83 -8.62
N THR A 22 -19.73 -17.76 -9.72
CA THR A 22 -19.54 -18.55 -10.93
C THR A 22 -18.17 -18.23 -11.51
N THR A 23 -17.33 -19.27 -11.59
CA THR A 23 -16.04 -19.33 -12.28
C THR A 23 -16.16 -19.02 -13.77
N GLY A 24 -15.22 -18.25 -14.32
CA GLY A 24 -14.91 -18.32 -15.75
C GLY A 24 -14.56 -17.03 -16.50
N GLY A 25 -14.73 -15.83 -15.93
CA GLY A 25 -14.48 -14.57 -16.65
C GLY A 25 -13.68 -13.52 -15.88
N ASP A 26 -13.96 -13.36 -14.59
CA ASP A 26 -13.33 -12.33 -13.74
C ASP A 26 -12.01 -12.79 -13.11
N ASP A 27 -11.72 -14.09 -13.13
CA ASP A 27 -10.56 -14.70 -12.48
C ASP A 27 -9.23 -14.28 -13.12
N ILE A 28 -9.20 -14.11 -14.44
CA ILE A 28 -8.00 -13.66 -15.18
C ILE A 28 -7.72 -12.17 -14.87
N GLY A 29 -8.78 -11.36 -14.77
CA GLY A 29 -8.68 -9.94 -14.44
C GLY A 29 -8.23 -9.68 -13.00
N TYR A 30 -8.68 -10.51 -12.05
CA TYR A 30 -8.26 -10.43 -10.65
C TYR A 30 -6.82 -10.94 -10.45
N THR A 31 -6.44 -12.05 -11.10
CA THR A 31 -5.08 -12.61 -11.03
C THR A 31 -4.05 -11.65 -11.61
N SER A 32 -4.31 -11.08 -12.80
CA SER A 32 -3.41 -10.10 -13.43
C SER A 32 -3.24 -8.82 -12.61
N GLN A 33 -4.30 -8.37 -11.92
CA GLN A 33 -4.25 -7.24 -10.98
C GLN A 33 -3.38 -7.57 -9.76
N LEU A 34 -3.55 -8.74 -9.14
CA LEU A 34 -2.71 -9.18 -8.02
C LEU A 34 -1.25 -9.33 -8.41
N ASP A 35 -0.96 -9.80 -9.63
CA ASP A 35 0.41 -9.86 -10.13
C ASP A 35 1.03 -8.47 -10.27
N ALA A 36 0.26 -7.47 -10.70
CA ALA A 36 0.71 -6.08 -10.73
C ALA A 36 1.01 -5.54 -9.31
N VAL A 37 0.11 -5.81 -8.35
CA VAL A 37 0.33 -5.47 -6.94
C VAL A 37 1.60 -6.13 -6.40
N ARG A 38 1.82 -7.42 -6.68
CA ARG A 38 3.02 -8.18 -6.27
C ARG A 38 4.30 -7.60 -6.84
N ARG A 39 4.31 -7.20 -8.12
CA ARG A 39 5.47 -6.53 -8.74
C ARG A 39 5.83 -5.24 -8.01
N HIS A 40 4.83 -4.42 -7.68
CA HIS A 40 5.05 -3.19 -6.91
C HIS A 40 5.60 -3.48 -5.50
N ILE A 41 5.09 -4.50 -4.80
CA ILE A 41 5.64 -4.92 -3.50
C ILE A 41 7.10 -5.36 -3.64
N ALA A 42 7.42 -6.18 -4.64
CA ALA A 42 8.77 -6.67 -4.89
C ALA A 42 9.76 -5.52 -5.16
N HIS A 43 9.39 -4.58 -6.04
CA HIS A 43 10.21 -3.39 -6.30
C HIS A 43 10.37 -2.52 -5.06
N SER A 44 9.32 -2.33 -4.26
CA SER A 44 9.39 -1.56 -3.02
C SER A 44 10.44 -2.15 -2.05
N ARG A 45 10.42 -3.47 -1.83
CA ARG A 45 11.39 -4.18 -1.00
C ARG A 45 12.81 -4.11 -1.56
N GLN A 46 12.96 -4.32 -2.86
CA GLN A 46 14.24 -4.26 -3.55
C GLN A 46 14.87 -2.87 -3.44
N TYR A 47 14.10 -1.80 -3.65
CA TYR A 47 14.60 -0.44 -3.53
C TYR A 47 15.00 -0.08 -2.10
N LEU A 48 14.26 -0.55 -1.09
CA LEU A 48 14.66 -0.34 0.30
C LEU A 48 15.99 -1.03 0.63
N GLY A 49 16.18 -2.27 0.18
CA GLY A 49 17.45 -3.00 0.33
C GLY A 49 18.61 -2.29 -0.38
N ASN A 50 18.38 -1.87 -1.62
CA ASN A 50 19.39 -1.14 -2.40
C ASN A 50 19.73 0.22 -1.79
N ALA A 51 18.77 0.92 -1.18
CA ALA A 51 19.01 2.19 -0.50
C ALA A 51 19.97 2.02 0.68
N ILE A 52 19.80 0.96 1.45
CA ILE A 52 20.67 0.64 2.59
C ILE A 52 22.11 0.37 2.11
N ILE A 53 22.27 -0.36 1.00
CA ILE A 53 23.58 -0.60 0.37
C ILE A 53 24.20 0.72 -0.10
N ALA A 54 23.42 1.56 -0.81
CA ALA A 54 23.89 2.86 -1.26
C ALA A 54 24.36 3.78 -0.11
N LEU A 55 23.72 3.72 1.06
CA LEU A 55 24.18 4.45 2.24
C LEU A 55 25.51 3.93 2.77
N GLN A 56 25.69 2.61 2.80
CA GLN A 56 26.96 1.99 3.21
C GLN A 56 28.11 2.39 2.28
N ASP A 57 27.80 2.59 1.00
CA ASP A 57 28.77 3.01 -0.03
C ASP A 57 28.99 4.54 -0.07
N GLY A 58 28.34 5.32 0.80
CA GLY A 58 28.46 6.77 0.83
C GLY A 58 27.64 7.51 -0.25
N GLU A 59 26.80 6.80 -0.99
CA GLU A 59 26.03 7.31 -2.13
C GLU A 59 24.70 7.94 -1.69
N ALA A 60 24.76 9.03 -0.90
CA ALA A 60 23.60 9.69 -0.29
C ALA A 60 22.46 10.02 -1.27
N GLY A 61 22.77 10.63 -2.43
CA GLY A 61 21.75 10.98 -3.43
C GLY A 61 21.03 9.76 -4.02
N LYS A 62 21.78 8.69 -4.31
CA LYS A 62 21.20 7.43 -4.82
C LYS A 62 20.36 6.73 -3.75
N ALA A 63 20.80 6.76 -2.49
CA ALA A 63 20.03 6.25 -1.38
C ALA A 63 18.69 6.98 -1.23
N GLY A 64 18.69 8.32 -1.31
CA GLY A 64 17.47 9.13 -1.27
C GLY A 64 16.46 8.77 -2.37
N GLU A 65 16.93 8.66 -3.61
CA GLU A 65 16.11 8.25 -4.76
C GLU A 65 15.51 6.85 -4.59
N LEU A 66 16.30 5.90 -4.08
CA LEU A 66 15.84 4.53 -3.81
C LEU A 66 14.83 4.48 -2.66
N LEU A 67 15.02 5.27 -1.60
CA LEU A 67 14.06 5.39 -0.50
C LEU A 67 12.72 5.96 -0.99
N TRP A 68 12.77 7.02 -1.79
CA TRP A 68 11.58 7.60 -2.43
C TRP A 68 10.88 6.57 -3.32
N GLY A 69 11.64 5.90 -4.20
CA GLY A 69 11.14 4.84 -5.06
C GLY A 69 10.48 3.70 -4.29
N SER A 70 11.08 3.29 -3.16
CA SER A 70 10.53 2.23 -2.30
C SER A 70 9.14 2.60 -1.78
N MET A 71 9.01 3.80 -1.21
CA MET A 71 7.73 4.32 -0.71
C MET A 71 6.70 4.45 -1.84
N ALA A 72 7.11 5.01 -2.98
CA ALA A 72 6.24 5.21 -4.14
C ALA A 72 5.67 3.87 -4.64
N GLN A 73 6.52 2.85 -4.82
CA GLN A 73 6.11 1.51 -5.24
C GLN A 73 5.10 0.89 -4.26
N ALA A 74 5.28 1.06 -2.94
CA ALA A 74 4.33 0.56 -1.96
C ALA A 74 2.92 1.18 -2.14
N PHE A 75 2.84 2.49 -2.40
CA PHE A 75 1.56 3.15 -2.67
C PHE A 75 1.00 2.87 -4.06
N HIS A 76 1.85 2.61 -5.06
CA HIS A 76 1.40 2.09 -6.36
C HIS A 76 0.72 0.73 -6.21
N ALA A 77 1.22 -0.14 -5.34
CA ALA A 77 0.55 -1.41 -5.03
C ALA A 77 -0.88 -1.18 -4.49
N VAL A 78 -1.06 -0.21 -3.59
CA VAL A 78 -2.39 0.16 -3.05
C VAL A 78 -3.27 0.81 -4.13
N ALA A 79 -2.71 1.67 -4.97
CA ALA A 79 -3.42 2.31 -6.07
C ALA A 79 -3.91 1.28 -7.10
N GLU A 80 -3.06 0.34 -7.47
CA GLU A 80 -3.36 -0.76 -8.40
C GLU A 80 -4.50 -1.62 -7.85
N LEU A 81 -4.43 -2.02 -6.57
CA LEU A 81 -5.51 -2.75 -5.91
C LEU A 81 -6.84 -1.98 -5.96
N ARG A 82 -6.79 -0.66 -5.75
CA ARG A 82 -7.97 0.23 -5.77
C ARG A 82 -8.37 0.69 -7.17
N ARG A 83 -7.71 0.20 -8.23
CA ARG A 83 -7.91 0.60 -9.64
C ARG A 83 -7.84 2.11 -9.83
N ARG A 84 -6.93 2.77 -9.10
CA ARG A 84 -6.67 4.20 -9.20
C ARG A 84 -5.44 4.43 -10.08
N ASN A 85 -5.59 5.34 -11.04
CA ASN A 85 -4.54 5.67 -11.96
C ASN A 85 -3.63 6.75 -11.34
N VAL A 86 -2.41 6.37 -10.98
CA VAL A 86 -1.37 7.24 -10.44
C VAL A 86 -0.20 7.22 -11.42
N ARG A 87 0.08 8.34 -12.10
CA ARG A 87 1.11 8.42 -13.16
C ARG A 87 2.20 9.43 -12.86
N THR A 88 1.91 10.41 -12.03
CA THR A 88 2.82 11.50 -11.72
C THR A 88 3.06 11.59 -10.22
N HIS A 89 4.15 12.25 -9.84
CA HIS A 89 4.45 12.61 -8.44
C HIS A 89 3.25 13.30 -7.77
N ARG A 90 2.64 14.26 -8.48
CA ARG A 90 1.46 14.98 -7.99
C ARG A 90 0.26 14.06 -7.78
N ASP A 91 0.04 13.09 -8.67
CA ASP A 91 -1.05 12.13 -8.50
C ASP A 91 -0.81 11.24 -7.28
N LEU A 92 0.44 10.83 -7.04
CA LEU A 92 0.82 10.02 -5.89
C LEU A 92 0.57 10.79 -4.59
N LYS A 93 1.03 12.05 -4.52
CA LYS A 93 0.77 12.95 -3.39
C LYS A 93 -0.72 13.08 -3.12
N ASN A 94 -1.51 13.41 -4.14
CA ASN A 94 -2.96 13.56 -4.00
C ASN A 94 -3.63 12.26 -3.54
N PHE A 95 -3.16 11.12 -4.04
CA PHE A 95 -3.66 9.81 -3.65
C PHE A 95 -3.39 9.52 -2.16
N VAL A 96 -2.16 9.73 -1.68
CA VAL A 96 -1.79 9.48 -0.28
C VAL A 96 -2.50 10.44 0.67
N LEU A 97 -2.56 11.74 0.33
CA LEU A 97 -3.26 12.74 1.16
C LEU A 97 -4.77 12.50 1.20
N GLY A 98 -5.39 12.19 0.07
CA GLY A 98 -6.80 11.80 0.02
C GLY A 98 -7.09 10.54 0.83
N MET A 99 -6.17 9.57 0.81
CA MET A 99 -6.26 8.37 1.64
C MET A 99 -6.17 8.69 3.14
N SER A 100 -5.19 9.50 3.55
CA SER A 100 -5.04 9.98 4.94
C SER A 100 -6.32 10.65 5.44
N GLN A 101 -6.90 11.55 4.64
CA GLN A 101 -8.16 12.22 4.98
C GLN A 101 -9.32 11.23 5.13
N SER A 102 -9.49 10.31 4.17
CA SER A 102 -10.57 9.32 4.19
C SER A 102 -10.51 8.36 5.38
N MET A 103 -9.30 8.11 5.90
CA MET A 103 -9.04 7.21 7.01
C MET A 103 -8.94 7.92 8.37
N GLY A 104 -8.90 9.26 8.38
CA GLY A 104 -8.59 10.04 9.59
C GLY A 104 -7.17 9.81 10.13
N ASP A 105 -6.24 9.36 9.28
CA ASP A 105 -4.89 8.96 9.66
C ASP A 105 -3.91 10.12 9.44
N SER A 106 -3.76 10.97 10.45
CA SER A 106 -2.87 12.14 10.39
C SER A 106 -1.38 11.76 10.35
N SER A 107 -1.01 10.59 10.90
CA SER A 107 0.36 10.06 10.81
C SER A 107 0.78 9.79 9.38
N LEU A 108 -0.10 9.20 8.56
CA LEU A 108 0.17 8.93 7.15
C LEU A 108 0.53 10.20 6.38
N ARG A 109 -0.22 11.29 6.63
CA ARG A 109 0.06 12.59 6.03
C ARG A 109 1.40 13.16 6.49
N ARG A 110 1.63 13.17 7.81
CA ARG A 110 2.87 13.74 8.38
C ARG A 110 4.11 13.03 7.86
N ASP A 111 4.10 11.69 7.91
CA ASP A 111 5.24 10.88 7.47
C ASP A 111 5.47 11.05 5.95
N PHE A 112 4.42 11.17 5.13
CA PHE A 112 4.56 11.43 3.69
C PHE A 112 5.15 12.82 3.41
N GLU A 113 4.65 13.86 4.06
CA GLU A 113 5.15 15.24 3.90
C GLU A 113 6.63 15.37 4.36
N GLU A 114 7.05 14.57 5.35
CA GLU A 114 8.44 14.49 5.81
C GLU A 114 9.36 13.92 4.73
N VAL A 115 8.98 12.77 4.15
CA VAL A 115 9.74 12.12 3.06
C VAL A 115 9.76 12.98 1.79
N GLU A 116 8.64 13.63 1.45
CA GLU A 116 8.53 14.50 0.27
C GLU A 116 9.44 15.73 0.37
N LYS A 117 9.46 16.41 1.53
CA LYS A 117 10.32 17.59 1.72
C LYS A 117 11.79 17.27 1.52
N LEU A 118 12.23 16.11 1.99
CA LEU A 118 13.63 15.74 1.87
C LEU A 118 13.96 15.25 0.46
N HIS A 119 13.01 14.63 -0.24
CA HIS A 119 13.11 14.36 -1.67
C HIS A 119 13.27 15.63 -2.51
N ASP A 120 12.45 16.65 -2.25
CA ASP A 120 12.55 17.94 -2.95
C ASP A 120 13.89 18.63 -2.63
N ASN A 121 14.38 18.50 -1.39
CA ASN A 121 15.66 19.09 -0.96
C ASN A 121 16.91 18.32 -1.43
N PHE A 122 16.80 17.04 -1.83
CA PHE A 122 17.93 16.26 -2.36
C PHE A 122 18.55 16.86 -3.62
N TYR A 123 17.80 17.67 -4.37
CA TYR A 123 18.29 18.33 -5.58
C TYR A 123 19.12 19.59 -5.29
N ASP A 124 18.99 20.19 -4.10
CA ASP A 124 19.58 21.49 -3.78
C ASP A 124 20.73 21.43 -2.75
N ILE A 125 20.92 20.32 -2.03
CA ILE A 125 21.91 20.22 -0.94
C ILE A 125 22.69 18.90 -1.02
N THR A 126 24.02 18.97 -0.87
CA THR A 126 24.87 17.80 -0.64
C THR A 126 24.55 17.23 0.75
N HIS A 127 23.56 16.34 0.82
CA HIS A 127 23.17 15.72 2.09
C HIS A 127 24.23 14.71 2.53
N ALA A 128 24.54 14.75 3.83
CA ALA A 128 25.32 13.71 4.45
C ALA A 128 24.52 12.40 4.45
N THR A 129 25.19 11.25 4.41
CA THR A 129 24.54 9.94 4.51
C THR A 129 23.66 9.80 5.76
N GLU A 130 24.02 10.51 6.82
CA GLU A 130 23.33 10.59 8.10
C GLU A 130 21.94 11.21 7.94
N ASP A 131 21.82 12.32 7.20
CA ASP A 131 20.54 12.99 6.94
C ASP A 131 19.57 12.07 6.18
N VAL A 132 20.11 11.28 5.24
CA VAL A 132 19.33 10.31 4.46
C VAL A 132 18.93 9.10 5.33
N ALA A 133 19.79 8.68 6.26
CA ALA A 133 19.51 7.57 7.16
C ALA A 133 18.36 7.89 8.12
N ASP A 134 18.23 9.14 8.57
CA ASP A 134 17.16 9.61 9.46
C ASP A 134 15.76 9.48 8.85
N ILE A 135 15.66 9.37 7.52
CA ILE A 135 14.41 9.17 6.78
C ILE A 135 13.93 7.72 6.79
N ILE A 136 14.84 6.76 6.94
CA ILE A 136 14.52 5.33 6.83
C ILE A 136 13.31 4.95 7.71
N PRO A 137 13.21 5.38 8.98
CA PRO A 137 12.05 5.07 9.81
C PRO A 137 10.73 5.61 9.24
N ALA A 138 10.71 6.80 8.64
CA ALA A 138 9.51 7.37 8.03
C ALA A 138 9.09 6.56 6.79
N VAL A 139 10.04 6.22 5.92
CA VAL A 139 9.79 5.37 4.75
C VAL A 139 9.26 4.00 5.19
N GLN A 140 9.88 3.37 6.19
CA GLN A 140 9.41 2.09 6.72
C GLN A 140 7.99 2.16 7.30
N ARG A 141 7.65 3.23 8.03
CA ARG A 141 6.28 3.44 8.53
C ARG A 141 5.29 3.55 7.37
N LEU A 142 5.62 4.32 6.33
CA LEU A 142 4.77 4.48 5.15
C LEU A 142 4.60 3.18 4.36
N THR A 143 5.68 2.45 4.09
CA THR A 143 5.63 1.17 3.35
C THR A 143 4.84 0.13 4.14
N ASN A 144 5.09 0.00 5.44
CA ASN A 144 4.35 -0.92 6.31
C ASN A 144 2.86 -0.54 6.36
N ARG A 145 2.56 0.76 6.43
CA ARG A 145 1.18 1.23 6.39
C ARG A 145 0.51 0.89 5.05
N ALA A 146 1.17 1.12 3.93
CA ALA A 146 0.67 0.76 2.61
C ALA A 146 0.41 -0.76 2.51
N PHE A 147 1.36 -1.59 2.94
CA PHE A 147 1.23 -3.06 2.92
C PHE A 147 0.10 -3.55 3.82
N SER A 148 -0.16 -2.90 4.96
CA SER A 148 -1.31 -3.24 5.82
C SER A 148 -2.68 -3.07 5.16
N LEU A 149 -2.74 -2.34 4.04
CA LEU A 149 -3.96 -2.11 3.26
C LEU A 149 -4.14 -3.11 2.11
N LEU A 150 -3.17 -4.01 1.90
CA LEU A 150 -3.18 -5.01 0.85
C LEU A 150 -3.76 -6.33 1.36
N PRO A 151 -4.43 -7.13 0.51
CA PRO A 151 -4.94 -8.43 0.91
C PRO A 151 -3.78 -9.40 1.18
N PRO A 152 -3.92 -10.36 2.11
CA PRO A 152 -2.89 -11.35 2.39
C PRO A 152 -2.40 -12.11 1.15
N ALA A 153 -3.30 -12.42 0.21
CA ALA A 153 -2.97 -13.09 -1.05
C ALA A 153 -1.96 -12.32 -1.93
N ALA A 154 -1.84 -11.00 -1.78
CA ALA A 154 -0.83 -10.19 -2.45
C ALA A 154 0.53 -10.19 -1.71
N MET A 155 0.51 -10.50 -0.41
CA MET A 155 1.68 -10.48 0.48
C MET A 155 2.33 -11.86 0.64
N GLU A 156 1.64 -12.94 0.26
CA GLU A 156 2.21 -14.27 0.13
C GLU A 156 3.30 -14.26 -0.94
N ASP A 157 4.55 -14.37 -0.49
CA ASP A 157 5.65 -14.69 -1.38
C ASP A 157 5.28 -16.02 -2.04
N SER A 158 5.22 -16.04 -3.36
CA SER A 158 5.07 -17.30 -4.09
C SER A 158 6.26 -18.15 -3.69
N GLN A 159 6.04 -19.08 -2.75
CA GLN A 159 6.96 -20.17 -2.50
C GLN A 159 6.96 -20.97 -3.78
N VAL A 160 7.89 -20.61 -4.67
CA VAL A 160 8.35 -21.51 -5.70
C VAL A 160 9.11 -22.58 -4.92
N GLU A 161 8.41 -23.67 -4.59
CA GLU A 161 9.07 -24.90 -4.17
C GLU A 161 10.08 -25.26 -5.27
N GLY A 162 11.35 -25.28 -4.88
CA GLY A 162 12.47 -25.81 -5.65
C GLY A 162 13.16 -26.88 -4.82
#